data_AF-X6MM50-F1
#
_entry.id   AF-X6MM50-F1
#
_cell.length_a   1.000
_cell.length_b   1.000
_cell.length_c   1.000
_cell.angle_alpha   90.00
_cell.angle_beta   90.00
_cell.angle_gamma   90.00
#
_symmetry.space_group_name_H-M   'P 1'
#
loop_
_entity.id
_entity.type
_entity.pdbx_description
1 polymer ?
#
loop_
_entity_poly.entity_id
_entity_poly.type
_entity_poly.pdbx_seq_one_letter_code
_entity_poly.pdbx_strand_id
1 'polypeptide(L)'
;MNIWTEWAPLIGMVILFVYWAQTDPAFFKSQSMTTKVLVVICCAGCFFRSLCSGGAHLYHCVSAEHSRIWWNVDFVSIIIQSLSTSFIWVHFIFFCDPNVQIMFMSSMVAFGMFIFIFLFFIFIFFWLIFENIAIEKGVKVIGKKRTFFFW
;
A
#
# COMPACT_ATOMS: atom_id res chain seq x y z
N MET A 1 12.33 -15.46 6.16
CA MET A 1 12.01 -14.73 7.41
C MET A 1 10.98 -13.63 7.16
N ASN A 2 11.17 -12.82 6.13
CA ASN A 2 10.34 -11.64 5.83
C ASN A 2 8.84 -11.92 5.57
N ILE A 3 8.47 -13.10 5.07
CA ILE A 3 7.06 -13.47 4.85
C ILE A 3 6.30 -13.53 6.19
N TRP A 4 6.88 -14.22 7.18
CA TRP A 4 6.23 -14.44 8.47
C TRP A 4 6.21 -13.18 9.34
N THR A 5 7.18 -12.28 9.17
CA THR A 5 7.15 -10.97 9.83
C THR A 5 6.04 -10.07 9.32
N GLU A 6 5.49 -10.33 8.12
CA GLU A 6 4.34 -9.60 7.57
C GLU A 6 3.01 -10.34 7.85
N TRP A 7 2.96 -11.65 7.61
CA TRP A 7 1.73 -12.43 7.72
C TRP A 7 1.34 -12.80 9.15
N ALA A 8 2.28 -13.03 10.07
CA ALA A 8 1.91 -13.33 11.45
C ALA A 8 1.24 -12.13 12.14
N PRO A 9 1.76 -10.89 12.03
CA PRO A 9 1.04 -9.70 12.52
C PRO A 9 -0.29 -9.46 11.80
N LEU A 10 -0.38 -9.71 10.48
CA LEU A 10 -1.64 -9.64 9.74
C LEU A 10 -2.71 -10.54 10.37
N ILE A 11 -2.40 -11.82 10.56
CA ILE A 11 -3.31 -12.80 11.17
C ILE A 11 -3.72 -12.33 12.57
N GLY A 12 -2.75 -11.92 13.38
CA GLY A 12 -3.01 -11.41 14.73
C GLY A 12 -3.93 -10.18 14.73
N MET A 13 -3.69 -9.20 13.85
CA MET A 13 -4.51 -8.00 13.76
C MET A 13 -5.92 -8.29 13.23
N VAL A 14 -6.09 -9.22 12.28
CA VAL A 14 -7.42 -9.64 11.81
C VAL A 14 -8.21 -10.31 12.93
N ILE A 15 -7.59 -11.25 13.66
CA ILE A 15 -8.24 -11.92 14.80
C ILE A 15 -8.63 -10.89 15.86
N LEU A 16 -7.71 -9.99 16.23
CA LEU A 16 -7.95 -8.94 17.21
C LEU A 16 -9.08 -8.01 16.77
N PHE A 17 -9.11 -7.61 15.50
CA PHE A 17 -10.16 -6.75 14.94
C PHE A 17 -11.53 -7.41 14.97
N VAL A 18 -11.62 -8.67 14.53
CA VAL A 18 -12.88 -9.44 14.56
C VAL A 18 -13.35 -9.64 16.00
N TYR A 19 -12.45 -10.02 16.91
CA TYR A 19 -12.75 -10.18 18.32
C TYR A 19 -13.25 -8.87 18.94
N TRP A 20 -12.55 -7.76 18.71
CA TRP A 20 -12.96 -6.43 19.19
C TRP A 20 -14.33 -6.02 18.64
N ALA A 21 -14.55 -6.20 17.34
CA ALA A 21 -15.82 -5.84 16.70
C ALA A 21 -17.02 -6.65 17.23
N GLN A 22 -16.78 -7.89 17.69
CA GLN A 22 -17.80 -8.73 18.31
C GLN A 22 -18.03 -8.42 19.79
N THR A 23 -16.96 -8.07 20.53
CA THR A 23 -17.01 -7.88 21.99
C THR A 23 -17.40 -6.48 22.42
N ASP A 24 -17.19 -5.47 21.58
CA ASP A 24 -17.63 -4.10 21.82
C ASP A 24 -18.62 -3.62 20.74
N PRO A 25 -19.85 -4.18 20.72
CA PRO A 25 -20.90 -3.69 19.84
C PRO A 25 -21.35 -2.28 20.23
N ALA A 26 -21.03 -1.81 21.44
CA ALA A 26 -21.39 -0.48 21.90
C ALA A 26 -20.66 0.61 21.09
N PHE A 27 -19.40 0.37 20.68
CA PHE A 27 -18.71 1.23 19.71
C PHE A 27 -19.49 1.34 18.39
N PHE A 28 -19.83 0.21 17.77
CA PHE A 28 -20.55 0.20 16.49
C PHE A 28 -22.00 0.68 16.60
N LYS A 29 -22.59 0.75 17.79
CA LYS A 29 -23.93 1.29 18.01
C LYS A 29 -23.93 2.80 18.26
N SER A 30 -22.95 3.30 19.01
CA SER A 30 -22.90 4.69 19.48
C SER A 30 -22.22 5.66 18.51
N GLN A 31 -21.29 5.16 17.69
CA GLN A 31 -20.50 6.02 16.82
C GLN A 31 -21.25 6.44 15.55
N SER A 32 -20.78 7.54 14.95
CA SER A 32 -21.27 7.99 13.64
C SER A 32 -20.91 6.97 12.55
N MET A 33 -21.66 6.97 11.44
CA MET A 33 -21.35 6.12 10.29
C MET A 33 -19.96 6.44 9.72
N THR A 34 -19.60 7.73 9.65
CA THR A 34 -18.30 8.20 9.18
C THR A 34 -17.16 7.60 9.99
N THR A 35 -17.24 7.63 11.31
CA THR A 35 -16.21 7.09 12.20
C THR A 35 -16.04 5.58 11.99
N LYS A 36 -17.15 4.83 11.86
CA LYS A 36 -17.11 3.38 11.59
C LYS A 36 -16.42 3.07 10.27
N VAL A 37 -16.78 3.80 9.21
CA VAL A 37 -16.17 3.64 7.88
C VAL A 37 -14.68 3.95 7.93
N LEU A 38 -14.26 5.01 8.62
CA LEU A 38 -12.84 5.36 8.73
C LEU A 38 -12.03 4.32 9.51
N VAL A 39 -12.58 3.73 10.57
CA VAL A 39 -11.93 2.63 11.30
C VAL A 39 -11.76 1.40 10.39
N VAL A 40 -12.80 1.05 9.64
CA VAL A 40 -12.74 -0.09 8.70
C VAL A 40 -11.72 0.17 7.59
N ILE A 41 -11.69 1.39 7.01
CA ILE A 41 -10.71 1.79 5.99
C ILE A 41 -9.29 1.69 6.54
N CYS A 42 -9.04 2.21 7.74
CA CYS A 42 -7.74 2.13 8.40
C CYS A 42 -7.29 0.66 8.57
N CYS A 43 -8.15 -0.20 9.13
CA CYS A 43 -7.83 -1.61 9.32
C CYS A 43 -7.58 -2.32 7.98
N ALA A 44 -8.45 -2.10 7.00
CA ALA A 44 -8.31 -2.68 5.67
C ALA A 44 -7.00 -2.26 4.98
N GLY A 45 -6.59 -0.99 5.12
CA GLY A 45 -5.31 -0.51 4.58
C GLY A 45 -4.10 -1.18 5.24
N CYS A 46 -4.12 -1.36 6.56
CA CYS A 46 -3.10 -2.13 7.28
C CYS A 46 -3.04 -3.59 6.83
N PHE A 47 -4.20 -4.24 6.70
CA PHE A 47 -4.26 -5.63 6.23
C PHE A 47 -3.74 -5.78 4.81
N PHE A 48 -4.14 -4.85 3.94
CA PHE A 48 -3.73 -4.83 2.54
C PHE A 48 -2.21 -4.69 2.41
N ARG A 49 -1.57 -3.78 3.17
CA ARG A 49 -0.11 -3.64 3.14
C ARG A 49 0.60 -4.93 3.55
N SER A 50 0.26 -5.51 4.70
CA SER A 50 0.94 -6.73 5.15
C SER A 50 0.69 -7.92 4.20
N LEU A 51 -0.50 -8.00 3.58
CA LEU A 51 -0.78 -9.00 2.55
C LEU A 51 0.12 -8.81 1.31
N CYS A 52 0.19 -7.59 0.78
CA CYS A 52 1.00 -7.25 -0.39
C CYS A 52 2.49 -7.48 -0.15
N SER A 53 3.01 -7.10 1.01
CA SER A 53 4.43 -7.26 1.33
C SER A 53 4.84 -8.71 1.54
N GLY A 54 4.05 -9.48 2.30
CA GLY A 54 4.29 -10.91 2.41
C GLY A 54 4.14 -11.63 1.06
N GLY A 55 3.22 -11.17 0.21
CA GLY A 55 3.08 -11.59 -1.18
C GLY A 55 4.34 -11.30 -2.02
N ALA A 56 4.90 -10.10 -1.93
CA ALA A 56 6.15 -9.75 -2.61
C ALA A 56 7.31 -10.64 -2.15
N HIS A 57 7.47 -10.83 -0.84
CA HIS A 57 8.50 -11.72 -0.33
C HIS A 57 8.28 -13.19 -0.70
N LEU A 58 7.05 -13.65 -0.88
CA LEU A 58 6.76 -15.01 -1.32
C LEU A 58 7.02 -15.20 -2.82
N TYR A 59 6.49 -14.29 -3.64
CA TYR A 59 6.43 -14.45 -5.09
C TYR A 59 7.61 -13.83 -5.86
N HIS A 60 8.52 -13.09 -5.19
CA HIS A 60 9.70 -12.53 -5.86
C HIS A 60 10.60 -13.59 -6.53
N CYS A 61 10.58 -14.82 -6.02
CA CYS A 61 11.42 -15.91 -6.53
C CYS A 61 10.82 -16.67 -7.72
N VAL A 62 9.54 -16.43 -8.07
CA VAL A 62 8.84 -17.19 -9.14
C VAL A 62 9.37 -16.84 -10.52
N SER A 63 9.46 -15.54 -10.84
CA SER A 63 10.08 -15.04 -12.07
C SER A 63 10.38 -13.55 -11.97
N ALA A 64 11.16 -13.02 -12.93
CA ALA A 64 11.44 -11.59 -13.10
C ALA A 64 10.19 -10.71 -12.97
N GLU A 65 9.18 -11.15 -13.72
CA GLU A 65 7.98 -10.41 -14.02
C GLU A 65 7.09 -10.36 -12.79
N HIS A 66 6.94 -11.50 -12.11
CA HIS A 66 6.25 -11.60 -10.83
C HIS A 66 6.95 -10.75 -9.77
N SER A 67 8.28 -10.84 -9.66
CA SER A 67 9.04 -10.01 -8.71
C SER A 67 8.77 -8.52 -8.93
N ARG A 68 8.79 -8.06 -10.18
CA ARG A 68 8.58 -6.64 -10.50
C ARG A 68 7.17 -6.18 -10.19
N ILE A 69 6.16 -6.98 -10.55
CA ILE A 69 4.76 -6.68 -10.28
C ILE A 69 4.52 -6.62 -8.78
N TRP A 70 4.97 -7.63 -8.03
CA TRP A 70 4.70 -7.68 -6.60
C TRP A 70 5.42 -6.60 -5.80
N TRP A 71 6.66 -6.23 -6.16
CA TRP A 71 7.33 -5.11 -5.52
C TRP A 71 6.63 -3.77 -5.80
N ASN A 72 6.16 -3.55 -7.03
CA ASN A 72 5.36 -2.37 -7.35
C ASN A 72 4.07 -2.33 -6.51
N VAL A 73 3.38 -3.47 -6.37
CA VAL A 73 2.18 -3.58 -5.54
C VAL A 73 2.51 -3.31 -4.06
N ASP A 74 3.64 -3.82 -3.55
CA ASP A 74 4.07 -3.56 -2.17
C ASP A 74 4.30 -2.06 -1.92
N PHE A 75 5.02 -1.37 -2.82
CA PHE A 75 5.22 0.08 -2.72
C PHE A 75 3.91 0.87 -2.74
N VAL A 76 2.98 0.53 -3.63
CA VAL A 76 1.67 1.19 -3.69
C VAL A 76 0.88 0.95 -2.39
N SER A 77 0.98 -0.25 -1.82
CA SER A 77 0.27 -0.58 -0.60
C SER A 77 0.77 0.21 0.62
N ILE A 78 2.02 0.68 0.65
CA ILE A 78 2.55 1.60 1.69
C ILE A 78 1.81 2.93 1.65
N ILE A 79 1.56 3.47 0.44
CA ILE A 79 0.84 4.74 0.26
C ILE A 79 -0.60 4.58 0.75
N ILE A 80 -1.27 3.49 0.35
CA ILE A 80 -2.65 3.19 0.76
C ILE A 80 -2.74 3.07 2.28
N GLN A 81 -1.84 2.32 2.92
CA GLN A 81 -1.81 2.21 4.37
C GLN A 81 -1.63 3.58 5.02
N SER A 82 -0.64 4.35 4.58
CA SER A 82 -0.34 5.68 5.14
C SER A 82 -1.52 6.64 5.06
N LEU A 83 -2.24 6.65 3.94
CA LEU A 83 -3.46 7.47 3.78
C LEU A 83 -4.57 6.98 4.71
N SER A 84 -4.84 5.68 4.73
CA SER A 84 -5.92 5.08 5.51
C SER A 84 -5.74 5.29 7.03
N THR A 85 -4.51 5.17 7.54
CA THR A 85 -4.19 5.43 8.94
C THR A 85 -4.27 6.91 9.26
N SER A 86 -3.85 7.78 8.34
CA SER A 86 -3.87 9.22 8.58
C SER A 86 -5.29 9.78 8.65
N PHE A 87 -6.22 9.25 7.86
CA PHE A 87 -7.62 9.72 7.87
C PHE A 87 -8.30 9.51 9.23
N ILE A 88 -8.08 8.36 9.88
CA ILE A 88 -8.68 8.14 11.20
C ILE A 88 -8.08 9.09 12.24
N TRP A 89 -6.78 9.37 12.19
CA TRP A 89 -6.14 10.33 13.08
C TRP A 89 -6.64 11.75 12.86
N VAL A 90 -6.71 12.21 11.61
CA VAL A 90 -7.22 13.54 11.26
C VAL A 90 -8.67 13.70 11.70
N HIS A 91 -9.50 12.66 11.56
CA HIS A 91 -10.88 12.67 12.02
C HIS A 91 -11.00 12.89 13.53
N PHE A 92 -10.15 12.24 14.34
CA PHE A 92 -10.19 12.42 15.80
C PHE A 92 -9.54 13.73 16.26
N ILE A 93 -8.45 14.18 15.61
CA ILE A 93 -7.77 15.44 15.95
C ILE A 93 -8.66 16.64 15.66
N PHE A 94 -9.35 16.65 14.52
CA PHE A 94 -10.18 17.78 14.07
C PHE A 94 -11.68 17.44 14.14
N PHE A 95 -12.09 16.59 15.08
CA PHE A 95 -13.47 16.13 15.20
C PHE A 95 -14.49 17.28 15.31
N CYS A 96 -14.10 18.37 15.97
CA CYS A 96 -14.94 19.55 16.17
C CYS A 96 -14.80 20.63 15.08
N ASP A 97 -13.85 20.50 14.15
CA ASP A 97 -13.62 21.46 13.07
C ASP A 97 -13.63 20.75 11.71
N PRO A 98 -14.82 20.61 11.10
CA PRO A 98 -14.98 19.86 9.85
C PRO A 98 -14.26 20.52 8.67
N ASN A 99 -14.09 21.85 8.68
CA ASN A 99 -13.43 22.56 7.59
C ASN A 99 -11.93 22.24 7.57
N VAL A 100 -11.29 22.28 8.74
CA VAL A 100 -9.88 21.90 8.89
C VAL A 100 -9.71 20.40 8.61
N GLN A 101 -10.63 19.55 9.07
CA GLN A 101 -10.61 18.12 8.77
C GLN A 101 -10.61 17.84 7.26
N ILE A 102 -11.53 18.46 6.50
CA ILE A 102 -11.63 18.31 5.04
C ILE A 102 -10.36 18.82 4.35
N MET A 103 -9.83 19.96 4.79
CA MET A 103 -8.60 20.52 4.24
C MET A 103 -7.41 19.57 4.39
N PHE A 104 -7.22 18.98 5.59
CA PHE A 104 -6.14 18.02 5.81
C PHE A 104 -6.34 16.71 5.04
N MET A 105 -7.56 16.15 5.05
CA MET A 105 -7.85 14.91 4.32
C MET A 105 -7.64 15.08 2.81
N SER A 106 -8.11 16.19 2.23
CA SER A 106 -7.92 16.48 0.80
C SER A 106 -6.45 16.72 0.45
N SER A 107 -5.69 17.43 1.30
CA SER A 107 -4.25 17.62 1.13
C SER A 107 -3.48 16.30 1.16
N MET A 108 -3.86 15.37 2.05
CA MET A 108 -3.27 14.03 2.11
C MET A 108 -3.56 13.22 0.84
N VAL A 109 -4.80 13.25 0.32
CA VAL A 109 -5.13 12.60 -0.96
C VAL A 109 -4.27 13.18 -2.09
N ALA A 110 -4.20 14.52 -2.19
CA ALA A 110 -3.41 15.18 -3.22
C ALA A 110 -1.93 14.78 -3.14
N PHE A 111 -1.36 14.75 -1.94
CA PHE A 111 0.02 14.33 -1.71
C PHE A 111 0.25 12.84 -2.05
N GLY A 112 -0.68 11.96 -1.67
CA GLY A 112 -0.62 10.54 -2.01
C GLY A 112 -0.69 10.31 -3.52
N MET A 113 -1.57 11.02 -4.22
CA MET A 113 -1.67 10.98 -5.69
C MET A 113 -0.39 11.50 -6.35
N PHE A 114 0.19 12.58 -5.83
CA PHE A 114 1.46 13.11 -6.32
C PHE A 114 2.59 12.09 -6.20
N ILE A 115 2.73 11.43 -5.04
CA ILE A 115 3.73 10.37 -4.84
C ILE A 115 3.49 9.22 -5.81
N PHE A 116 2.25 8.77 -5.97
CA PHE A 116 1.91 7.68 -6.87
C PHE A 116 2.30 7.99 -8.32
N ILE A 117 1.94 9.19 -8.80
CA ILE A 117 2.29 9.66 -10.14
C ILE A 117 3.82 9.78 -10.29
N PHE A 118 4.51 10.32 -9.29
CA PHE A 118 5.96 10.47 -9.30
C PHE A 118 6.67 9.11 -9.39
N LEU A 119 6.25 8.12 -8.59
CA LEU A 119 6.78 6.75 -8.65
C LEU A 119 6.49 6.10 -10.00
N PHE A 120 5.32 6.34 -10.59
CA PHE A 120 4.98 5.84 -11.92
C PHE A 120 5.89 6.45 -13.01
N PHE A 121 6.17 7.76 -12.96
CA PHE A 121 7.11 8.40 -13.88
C PHE A 121 8.53 7.89 -13.71
N ILE A 122 9.00 7.71 -12.47
CA ILE A 122 10.30 7.09 -12.18
C ILE A 122 10.38 5.71 -12.81
N PHE A 123 9.34 4.89 -12.65
CA PHE A 123 9.29 3.55 -13.22
C PHE A 123 9.41 3.58 -14.76
N ILE A 124 8.65 4.44 -15.44
CA ILE A 124 8.73 4.60 -16.90
C ILE A 124 10.11 5.10 -17.33
N PHE A 125 10.66 6.10 -16.63
CA PHE A 125 11.95 6.69 -16.95
C PHE A 125 13.07 5.65 -16.89
N PHE A 126 13.13 4.85 -15.81
CA PHE A 126 14.09 3.77 -15.70
C PHE A 126 13.86 2.70 -16.78
N TRP A 127 12.60 2.33 -17.07
CA TRP A 127 12.29 1.39 -18.15
C TRP A 127 12.87 1.84 -19.49
N LEU A 128 12.64 3.10 -19.86
CA LEU A 128 13.12 3.68 -21.13
C LEU A 128 14.65 3.77 -21.21
N ILE A 129 15.32 4.18 -20.13
CA ILE A 129 16.80 4.21 -20.10
C ILE A 129 17.37 2.82 -20.36
N PHE A 130 16.81 1.79 -19.71
CA PHE A 130 17.32 0.44 -19.88
C PHE A 130 17.07 -0.12 -21.28
N GLU A 131 15.93 0.18 -21.90
CA GLU A 131 15.70 -0.16 -23.31
C GLU A 131 16.73 0.51 -24.22
N ASN A 132 17.00 1.81 -24.03
CA ASN A 132 17.97 2.55 -24.84
C ASN A 132 19.41 2.01 -24.68
N ILE A 133 19.85 1.71 -23.45
CA ILE A 133 21.18 1.12 -23.19
C ILE A 133 21.30 -0.28 -23.81
N ALA A 134 20.22 -1.08 -23.79
CA ALA A 134 20.23 -2.41 -24.40
C ALA A 134 20.37 -2.34 -25.93
N ILE A 135 19.73 -1.35 -26.56
CA ILE A 135 19.84 -1.07 -27.99
C ILE A 135 21.26 -0.63 -28.35
N GLU A 136 21.84 0.33 -27.60
CA GLU A 136 23.20 0.84 -27.84
C GLU A 136 24.28 -0.25 -27.73
N LYS A 137 24.13 -1.21 -26.81
CA LYS A 137 25.10 -2.30 -26.63
C LYS A 137 24.99 -3.41 -27.69
N GLY A 138 24.15 -3.26 -28.72
CA GLY A 138 23.98 -4.26 -29.77
C GLY A 138 23.47 -5.61 -29.26
N VAL A 139 22.93 -5.63 -28.03
CA VAL A 139 22.36 -6.83 -27.44
C VAL A 139 21.01 -7.02 -28.13
N LYS A 140 21.01 -7.85 -29.18
CA LYS A 140 19.78 -8.31 -29.82
C LYS A 140 18.85 -8.81 -28.70
N VAL A 141 17.73 -8.10 -28.49
CA VAL A 141 16.66 -8.48 -27.56
C VAL A 141 15.92 -9.67 -28.19
N ILE A 142 16.62 -10.79 -28.38
CA ILE A 142 16.04 -12.05 -28.81
C ILE A 142 15.35 -12.63 -27.58
N GLY A 143 14.06 -12.36 -27.44
CA GLY A 143 13.02 -13.26 -26.90
C GLY A 143 13.26 -14.02 -25.59
N LYS A 144 14.30 -13.71 -24.80
CA LYS A 144 14.62 -14.42 -23.56
C LYS A 144 14.52 -13.43 -22.41
N LYS A 145 13.38 -13.51 -21.73
CA LYS A 145 13.03 -12.85 -20.45
C LYS A 145 14.29 -12.66 -19.58
N ARG A 146 14.89 -11.46 -19.58
CA ARG A 146 15.95 -11.14 -18.62
C ARG A 146 15.31 -10.57 -17.36
N THR A 147 15.15 -11.44 -16.37
CA THR A 147 15.22 -11.13 -14.94
C THR A 147 16.37 -10.18 -14.66
N PHE A 148 16.10 -8.95 -14.21
CA PHE A 148 17.06 -8.21 -13.42
C PHE A 148 16.39 -7.48 -12.25
N PHE A 149 16.90 -7.82 -11.06
CA PHE A 149 16.61 -7.26 -9.75
C PHE A 149 16.92 -5.76 -9.74
N PHE A 150 15.97 -4.97 -9.26
CA PHE A 150 16.26 -3.76 -8.51
C PHE A 150 15.80 -4.02 -7.08
N TRP A 151 16.66 -3.65 -6.15
CA TRP A 151 16.43 -3.69 -4.70
C TRP A 151 15.15 -2.97 -4.31
#